data_AF-A0A3R8ZP41-F1
#
_entry.id   AF-A0A3R8ZP41-F1
#
_cell.length_a   1.000
_cell.length_b   1.000
_cell.length_c   1.000
_cell.angle_alpha   90.00
_cell.angle_beta   90.00
_cell.angle_gamma   90.00
#
_symmetry.space_group_name_H-M   'P 1'
#
loop_
_entity.id
_entity.type
_entity.pdbx_description
1 polymer ?
#
loop_
_entity_poly.entity_id
_entity_poly.type
_entity_poly.pdbx_seq_one_letter_code
_entity_poly.pdbx_strand_id
1 'polypeptide(L)'
;MTRSIKAIACVTAIVSAALSTAALATPWSEPLYDYIYYSDATKTVQVGYHVGVCYNGYAGVAEFATGTVTSHYELIRTGTCSSKGTIYQ
;
A
#
# COMPACT_ATOMS: atom_id res chain seq x y z
N MET A 1 46.14 -35.38 -21.47
CA MET A 1 46.18 -33.90 -21.60
C MET A 1 44.75 -33.39 -21.62
N THR A 2 44.37 -32.60 -20.60
CA THR A 2 43.49 -31.39 -20.65
C THR A 2 42.25 -31.40 -21.57
N ARG A 3 41.05 -30.98 -21.18
CA ARG A 3 40.51 -30.34 -19.96
C ARG A 3 38.99 -30.27 -20.18
N SER A 4 38.21 -30.58 -19.15
CA SER A 4 36.75 -30.37 -19.13
C SER A 4 36.42 -28.88 -19.22
N ILE A 5 35.50 -28.49 -20.11
CA ILE A 5 34.80 -27.20 -20.01
C ILE A 5 33.31 -27.47 -20.22
N LYS A 6 32.57 -27.51 -19.11
CA LYS A 6 31.10 -27.46 -19.08
C LYS A 6 30.67 -26.09 -19.60
N ALA A 7 30.16 -26.01 -20.82
CA ALA A 7 29.48 -24.82 -21.31
C ALA A 7 28.05 -24.83 -20.75
N ILE A 8 27.86 -24.13 -19.63
CA ILE A 8 26.54 -23.84 -19.07
C ILE A 8 25.91 -22.78 -19.96
N ALA A 9 24.96 -23.21 -20.80
CA ALA A 9 24.10 -22.33 -21.57
C ALA A 9 23.17 -21.57 -20.62
N CYS A 10 23.52 -20.33 -20.26
CA CYS A 10 22.59 -19.40 -19.62
C CYS A 10 21.65 -18.83 -20.69
N VAL A 11 20.61 -19.58 -21.01
CA VAL A 11 19.42 -19.07 -21.67
C VAL A 11 18.47 -18.61 -20.58
N THR A 12 18.32 -17.31 -20.39
CA THR A 12 17.04 -16.73 -19.95
C THR A 12 16.95 -15.32 -20.50
N ALA A 13 16.15 -15.20 -21.56
CA ALA A 13 15.75 -13.94 -22.15
C ALA A 13 14.96 -13.14 -21.11
N ILE A 14 15.49 -12.00 -20.67
CA ILE A 14 14.72 -11.01 -19.92
C ILE A 14 13.93 -10.21 -20.95
N VAL A 15 12.76 -10.74 -21.33
CA VAL A 15 11.76 -9.96 -22.05
C VAL A 15 11.13 -9.01 -21.03
N SER A 16 11.69 -7.80 -20.93
CA SER A 16 11.03 -6.70 -20.22
C SER A 16 9.84 -6.23 -21.05
N ALA A 17 8.72 -6.95 -20.95
CA ALA A 17 7.44 -6.45 -21.40
C ALA A 17 7.06 -5.29 -20.48
N ALA A 18 7.41 -4.07 -20.90
CA ALA A 18 6.88 -2.84 -20.32
C ALA A 18 5.37 -2.78 -20.60
N LEU A 19 4.59 -3.38 -19.71
CA LEU A 19 3.15 -3.17 -19.64
C LEU A 19 2.94 -1.73 -19.18
N SER A 20 2.87 -0.82 -20.16
CA SER A 20 2.31 0.51 -19.96
C SER A 20 0.82 0.35 -19.71
N THR A 21 0.43 0.11 -18.45
CA THR A 21 -0.95 0.30 -18.03
C THR A 21 -1.21 1.79 -18.00
N ALA A 22 -1.69 2.33 -19.12
CA ALA A 22 -2.43 3.57 -19.12
C ALA A 22 -3.66 3.35 -18.22
N ALA A 23 -3.52 3.69 -16.94
CA ALA A 23 -4.64 3.71 -16.03
C ALA A 23 -5.60 4.78 -16.55
N LEU A 24 -6.76 4.33 -17.02
CA LEU A 24 -7.89 5.19 -17.34
C LEU A 24 -8.12 6.08 -16.11
N ALA A 25 -8.05 7.40 -16.31
CA ALA A 25 -8.42 8.39 -15.32
C ALA A 25 -9.91 8.23 -14.99
N THR A 26 -10.20 7.29 -14.11
CA THR A 26 -11.46 7.25 -13.37
C THR A 26 -11.52 8.54 -12.55
N PRO A 27 -12.70 9.16 -12.40
CA PRO A 27 -12.82 10.38 -11.60
C PRO A 27 -12.26 10.10 -10.20
N TRP A 28 -11.10 10.70 -9.92
CA TRP A 28 -10.16 10.41 -8.84
C TRP A 28 -10.87 10.08 -7.52
N SER A 29 -11.09 8.79 -7.29
CA SER A 29 -11.69 8.27 -6.06
C SER A 29 -10.68 7.34 -5.40
N GLU A 30 -9.96 7.84 -4.41
CA GLU A 30 -8.94 7.11 -3.68
C GLU A 30 -9.56 6.39 -2.49
N PRO A 31 -9.18 5.13 -2.19
CA PRO A 31 -9.66 4.46 -0.99
C PRO A 31 -9.17 5.20 0.27
N LEU A 32 -10.09 5.44 1.21
CA LEU A 32 -9.80 6.03 2.51
C LEU A 32 -9.60 4.92 3.54
N TYR A 33 -8.53 5.01 4.32
CA TYR A 33 -8.17 4.02 5.33
C TYR A 33 -7.92 4.68 6.68
N ASP A 34 -8.36 3.98 7.72
CA ASP A 34 -7.89 4.19 9.08
C ASP A 34 -6.75 3.21 9.36
N TYR A 35 -5.77 3.64 10.15
CA TYR A 35 -4.64 2.82 10.57
C TYR A 35 -4.88 2.40 12.01
N ILE A 36 -4.85 1.11 12.27
CA ILE A 36 -4.90 0.55 13.63
C ILE A 36 -3.52 0.00 13.96
N TYR A 37 -2.88 0.53 15.01
CA TYR A 37 -1.54 0.12 15.45
C TYR A 37 -1.62 -0.85 16.62
N TYR A 38 -0.76 -1.85 16.59
CA TYR A 38 -0.71 -2.93 17.56
C TYR A 38 0.66 -2.99 18.26
N SER A 39 0.70 -3.60 19.45
CA SER A 39 1.93 -3.77 20.24
C SER A 39 3.01 -4.57 19.51
N ASP A 40 2.59 -5.57 18.74
CA ASP A 40 3.45 -6.55 18.09
C ASP A 40 2.76 -7.16 16.84
N ALA A 41 3.47 -8.05 16.16
CA ALA A 41 3.03 -8.68 14.91
C ALA A 41 1.81 -9.60 15.06
N THR A 42 1.41 -9.99 16.28
CA THR A 42 0.21 -10.83 16.49
C THR A 42 -1.08 -10.04 16.30
N LYS A 43 -1.02 -8.70 16.32
CA LYS A 43 -2.17 -7.80 16.15
C LYS A 43 -3.32 -8.07 17.13
N THR A 44 -2.98 -8.45 18.36
CA THR A 44 -3.97 -8.79 19.40
C THR A 44 -4.27 -7.62 20.34
N VAL A 45 -3.30 -6.73 20.57
CA VAL A 45 -3.44 -5.57 21.46
C VAL A 45 -3.26 -4.29 20.68
N GLN A 46 -4.34 -3.52 20.52
CA GLN A 46 -4.30 -2.19 19.91
C GLN A 46 -3.64 -1.19 20.86
N VAL A 47 -2.70 -0.38 20.34
CA VAL A 47 -1.94 0.63 21.09
C VAL A 47 -2.07 2.04 20.51
N GLY A 48 -2.65 2.17 19.32
CA GLY A 48 -2.91 3.48 18.72
C GLY A 48 -3.73 3.41 17.44
N TYR A 49 -4.09 4.56 16.89
CA TYR A 49 -4.73 4.67 15.58
C TYR A 49 -4.49 6.04 14.90
N HIS A 50 -4.59 6.05 13.57
CA HIS A 50 -4.79 7.26 12.77
C HIS A 50 -6.13 7.14 12.02
N VAL A 51 -6.88 8.24 11.96
CA VAL A 51 -8.12 8.31 11.19
C VAL A 51 -7.81 8.82 9.78
N GLY A 52 -8.40 8.20 8.77
CA GLY A 52 -8.33 8.67 7.40
C GLY A 52 -9.02 10.02 7.24
N VAL A 53 -8.36 10.95 6.55
CA VAL A 53 -8.93 12.26 6.21
C VAL A 53 -8.96 12.44 4.69
N CYS A 54 -10.06 13.01 4.18
CA CYS A 54 -10.19 13.35 2.78
C CYS A 54 -10.12 14.88 2.64
N TYR A 55 -9.16 15.37 1.85
CA TYR A 55 -9.01 16.78 1.59
C TYR A 55 -8.94 17.04 0.08
N ASN A 56 -9.95 17.72 -0.48
CA ASN A 56 -10.04 18.05 -1.90
C ASN A 56 -9.80 16.86 -2.85
N GLY A 57 -10.22 15.66 -2.45
CA GLY A 57 -10.04 14.44 -3.24
C GLY A 57 -8.73 13.70 -3.06
N TYR A 58 -7.88 14.15 -2.14
CA TYR A 58 -6.69 13.42 -1.71
C TYR A 58 -6.98 12.68 -0.41
N ALA A 59 -6.75 11.36 -0.41
CA ALA A 59 -6.81 10.56 0.80
C ALA A 59 -5.51 10.72 1.59
N GLY A 60 -5.63 10.98 2.88
CA GLY A 60 -4.53 11.05 3.83
C GLY A 60 -4.95 10.51 5.18
N VAL A 61 -4.14 10.80 6.19
CA VAL A 61 -4.45 10.51 7.59
C VAL A 61 -4.34 11.77 8.43
N ALA A 62 -5.01 11.78 9.58
CA ALA A 62 -4.87 12.84 10.56
C ALA A 62 -3.38 13.06 10.90
N GLU A 63 -2.99 14.32 11.09
CA GLU A 63 -1.61 14.74 11.39
C GLU A 63 -1.07 14.04 12.64
N PHE A 64 -1.92 13.87 13.65
CA PHE A 64 -1.55 13.27 14.93
C PHE A 64 -2.22 11.91 15.12
N ALA A 65 -1.41 10.94 15.52
CA ALA A 65 -1.89 9.66 16.03
C ALA A 65 -2.60 9.85 17.36
N THR A 66 -3.59 9.01 17.62
CA THR A 66 -3.97 8.72 19.01
C THR A 66 -3.18 7.50 19.49
N GLY A 67 -2.47 7.63 20.61
CA GLY A 67 -1.66 6.54 21.17
C GLY A 67 -0.29 6.39 20.50
N THR A 68 0.18 5.14 20.36
CA THR A 68 1.52 4.82 19.88
C THR A 68 1.51 4.33 18.43
N VAL A 69 2.31 4.96 17.57
CA VAL A 69 2.56 4.50 16.20
C VAL A 69 3.60 3.38 16.23
N THR A 70 3.27 2.24 15.64
CA THR A 70 4.17 1.07 15.54
C THR A 70 4.30 0.61 14.08
N SER A 71 5.28 -0.25 13.80
CA SER A 71 5.38 -0.92 12.50
C SER A 71 4.34 -2.03 12.30
N HIS A 72 3.61 -2.38 13.35
CA HIS A 72 2.59 -3.42 13.34
C HIS A 72 1.21 -2.78 13.20
N TYR A 73 0.78 -2.56 11.96
CA TYR A 73 -0.50 -1.92 11.71
C TYR A 73 -1.39 -2.71 10.74
N GLU A 74 -2.66 -2.35 10.77
CA GLU A 74 -3.68 -2.78 9.83
C GLU A 74 -4.37 -1.56 9.23
N LEU A 75 -4.74 -1.68 7.95
CA LEU A 75 -5.49 -0.68 7.23
C LEU A 75 -6.95 -1.10 7.18
N ILE A 76 -7.81 -0.37 7.87
CA ILE A 76 -9.25 -0.58 7.83
C ILE A 76 -9.82 0.36 6.79
N ARG A 77 -10.41 -0.20 5.74
CA ARG A 77 -11.05 0.63 4.72
C ARG A 77 -12.31 1.26 5.30
N THR A 78 -12.31 2.58 5.45
CA THR A 78 -13.43 3.33 5.99
C THR A 78 -14.26 4.01 4.91
N GLY A 79 -13.72 4.13 3.69
CA GLY A 79 -14.48 4.71 2.60
C GLY A 79 -13.71 4.93 1.30
N THR A 80 -14.19 5.91 0.56
CA THR A 80 -13.57 6.45 -0.64
C THR A 80 -13.50 7.97 -0.52
N CYS A 81 -12.33 8.55 -0.70
CA CYS A 81 -12.14 9.99 -0.86
C CYS A 81 -12.28 10.37 -2.34
N SER A 82 -13.02 11.43 -2.63
CA SER A 82 -13.14 11.98 -3.98
C SER A 82 -13.09 13.50 -3.93
N SER A 83 -13.00 14.15 -5.10
CA SER A 83 -13.09 15.61 -5.19
C SER A 83 -14.40 16.18 -4.60
N LYS A 84 -15.42 15.34 -4.39
CA LYS A 84 -16.70 15.69 -3.76
C LYS A 84 -16.73 15.42 -2.25
N GLY A 85 -15.62 14.99 -1.65
CA GLY A 85 -15.49 14.62 -0.24
C GLY A 85 -15.46 13.11 0.01
N THR A 86 -15.61 12.73 1.28
CA THR A 86 -15.59 11.32 1.73
C THR A 86 -16.94 10.63 1.52
N ILE A 87 -16.90 9.42 0.96
CA ILE A 87 -18.01 8.48 0.95
C ILE A 87 -17.64 7.33 1.90
N TYR A 88 -18.25 7.28 3.08
CA TYR A 88 -18.03 6.20 4.06
C TYR A 88 -18.70 4.90 3.60
N GLN A 89 -18.14 3.76 4.00
CA GLN A 89 -18.64 2.41 3.70
C GLN A 89 -19.15 1.67 4.92
#